data_AF-A0A165JFF0-F1
#
_entry.id   AF-A0A165JFF0-F1
#
_cell.length_a   1.000
_cell.length_b   1.000
_cell.length_c   1.000
_cell.angle_alpha   90.00
_cell.angle_beta   90.00
_cell.angle_gamma   90.00
#
_symmetry.space_group_name_H-M   'P 1'
#
loop_
_entity.id
_entity.type
_entity.pdbx_description
1 polymer ?
#
loop_
_entity_poly.entity_id
_entity_poly.type
_entity_poly.pdbx_seq_one_letter_code
_entity_poly.pdbx_strand_id
1 'polypeptide(L)' 'MSDPRVVVIAKVVIKPEKLATFEPAWAEFMAGVKTEPNCIYFNVAVSQDKLTYWMYEEYKSQTGLDEHESSD' A
#
# COMPACT_ATOMS: atom_id res chain seq x y z
N MET A 1 -17.89 3.82 -21.78
CA MET A 1 -17.15 4.53 -20.71
C MET A 1 -15.97 3.67 -20.33
N SER A 2 -14.79 4.27 -20.13
CA SER A 2 -13.64 3.58 -19.55
C SER A 2 -13.92 3.27 -18.08
N ASP A 3 -13.32 2.19 -17.58
CA ASP A 3 -13.35 1.88 -16.16
C ASP A 3 -12.64 3.01 -15.39
N PRO A 4 -13.28 3.65 -14.39
CA PRO A 4 -12.68 4.76 -13.65
C PRO A 4 -11.63 4.29 -12.63
N ARG A 5 -11.53 2.98 -12.36
CA ARG A 5 -10.64 2.46 -11.33
C ARG A 5 -9.18 2.73 -11.66
N VAL A 6 -8.41 2.96 -10.59
CA VAL A 6 -6.95 3.10 -10.66
C VAL A 6 -6.34 1.91 -9.96
N VAL A 7 -5.34 1.32 -10.60
CA VAL A 7 -4.56 0.22 -10.05
C VAL A 7 -3.14 0.69 -9.82
N VAL A 8 -2.66 0.54 -8.59
CA VAL A 8 -1.29 0.85 -8.20
C VAL A 8 -0.55 -0.46 -7.93
N ILE A 9 0.63 -0.58 -8.52
CA ILE A 9 1.58 -1.65 -8.22
C ILE A 9 2.83 -0.99 -7.65
N ALA A 10 3.03 -1.13 -6.35
CA ALA A 10 4.15 -0.53 -5.65
C ALA A 10 5.12 -1.60 -5.12
N LYS A 11 6.40 -1.24 -5.07
CA LYS A 11 7.46 -2.11 -4.56
C LYS A 11 8.30 -1.34 -3.55
N VAL A 12 8.39 -1.87 -2.34
CA VAL A 12 9.24 -1.33 -1.27
C VAL A 12 10.40 -2.30 -1.03
N VAL A 13 11.62 -1.76 -1.02
CA VAL A 13 12.84 -2.52 -0.70
C VAL A 13 13.48 -1.88 0.53
N ILE A 14 13.65 -2.67 1.58
CA ILE A 14 14.13 -2.23 2.88
C ILE A 14 15.59 -2.62 3.01
N LYS A 15 16.41 -1.66 3.47
CA LYS A 15 17.78 -1.98 3.88
C LYS A 15 17.76 -2.84 5.15
N PRO A 16 18.53 -3.94 5.26
CA PRO A 16 18.44 -4.86 6.40
C PRO A 16 18.52 -4.18 7.77
N GLU A 17 19.38 -3.17 7.91
CA GLU A 17 19.57 -2.41 9.15
C GLU A 17 18.39 -1.51 9.53
N LYS A 18 17.39 -1.37 8.66
CA LYS A 18 16.16 -0.58 8.89
C LYS A 18 14.93 -1.44 9.17
N LEU A 19 15.02 -2.76 9.04
CA LEU A 19 13.86 -3.65 9.18
C LEU A 19 13.15 -3.48 10.53
N ALA A 20 13.91 -3.41 11.63
CA ALA A 20 13.34 -3.25 12.97
C ALA A 20 12.56 -1.94 13.17
N THR A 21 12.92 -0.87 12.44
CA THR A 21 12.18 0.40 12.47
C THR A 21 11.02 0.40 11.48
N PHE A 22 11.15 -0.33 10.37
CA PHE A 22 10.13 -0.42 9.34
C PHE A 22 8.92 -1.24 9.79
N GLU A 23 9.11 -2.42 10.40
CA GLU A 23 8.00 -3.33 10.71
C GLU A 23 6.86 -2.68 11.54
N PRO A 24 7.13 -1.87 12.59
CA PRO A 24 6.08 -1.18 13.33
C PRO A 24 5.32 -0.14 12.49
N ALA A 25 6.05 0.72 11.75
CA ALA A 25 5.46 1.73 10.89
C ALA A 25 4.63 1.10 9.76
N TRP A 26 5.11 -0.03 9.22
CA TRP A 26 4.40 -0.80 8.22
C TRP A 26 3.09 -1.39 8.75
N ALA A 27 3.09 -1.93 9.97
CA ALA A 27 1.88 -2.48 10.58
C ALA A 27 0.81 -1.39 10.79
N GLU A 28 1.21 -0.19 11.18
CA GLU A 28 0.34 0.98 11.32
C GLU A 28 -0.24 1.41 9.97
N PHE A 29 0.61 1.58 8.95
CA PHE A 29 0.19 1.87 7.57
C PHE A 29 -0.85 0.85 7.06
N MET A 30 -0.56 -0.45 7.20
CA MET A 30 -1.46 -1.53 6.79
C MET A 30 -2.81 -1.52 7.51
N ALA A 31 -2.86 -1.03 8.75
CA ALA A 31 -4.10 -0.89 9.49
C ALA A 31 -4.91 0.30 8.97
N GLY A 32 -4.25 1.41 8.64
CA GLY A 32 -4.87 2.59 8.03
C GLY A 32 -5.53 2.29 6.69
N VAL A 33 -4.79 1.67 5.76
CA VAL A 33 -5.29 1.40 4.39
C VAL A 33 -6.55 0.54 4.38
N LYS A 34 -6.68 -0.40 5.32
CA LYS A 34 -7.89 -1.25 5.45
C LYS A 34 -9.16 -0.48 5.82
N THR A 35 -9.02 0.75 6.31
CA THR A 35 -10.15 1.60 6.70
C THR A 35 -10.53 2.61 5.61
N GLU A 36 -9.73 2.73 4.54
CA GLU A 36 -9.96 3.70 3.49
C GLU A 36 -11.18 3.32 2.64
N PRO A 37 -12.20 4.19 2.54
CA PRO A 37 -13.45 3.86 1.85
C PRO A 37 -13.30 3.75 0.32
N ASN A 38 -12.21 4.27 -0.23
CA ASN A 38 -11.95 4.32 -1.66
C ASN A 38 -10.94 3.28 -2.16
N CYS A 39 -10.19 2.64 -1.24
CA CYS A 39 -9.41 1.45 -1.52
C CYS A 39 -10.32 0.21 -1.49
N ILE A 40 -10.60 -0.36 -2.66
CA ILE A 40 -11.55 -1.50 -2.80
C ILE A 40 -10.85 -2.85 -2.77
N TYR A 41 -9.55 -2.89 -3.07
CA TYR A 41 -8.75 -4.08 -2.95
C TYR A 41 -7.32 -3.70 -2.60
N PHE A 42 -6.74 -4.41 -1.64
CA PHE A 42 -5.36 -4.21 -1.22
C PHE A 42 -4.74 -5.55 -0.87
N ASN A 43 -3.63 -5.88 -1.50
CA ASN A 43 -2.91 -7.12 -1.24
C ASN A 43 -1.40 -6.88 -1.23
N VAL A 44 -0.70 -7.67 -0.41
CA VAL A 44 0.75 -7.56 -0.23
C VAL A 44 1.38 -8.93 -0.33
N ALA A 45 2.35 -9.06 -1.22
CA ALA A 45 3.31 -10.16 -1.20
C ALA A 45 4.60 -9.69 -0.53
N VAL A 46 5.23 -10.58 0.23
CA VAL A 46 6.47 -10.30 0.96
C VAL A 46 7.50 -11.38 0.61
N SER A 47 8.76 -10.97 0.41
CA SER A 47 9.86 -11.90 0.20
C SER A 47 10.15 -12.72 1.45
N GLN A 48 10.82 -13.87 1.29
CA GLN A 48 11.13 -14.76 2.42
C GLN A 48 12.01 -14.09 3.49
N ASP A 49 12.91 -13.20 3.08
CA ASP A 49 13.79 -12.43 3.97
C ASP A 49 13.10 -11.20 4.59
N LYS A 50 11.84 -10.93 4.23
CA LYS A 50 11.06 -9.76 4.64
C LYS A 50 11.69 -8.41 4.27
N LEU A 51 12.53 -8.35 3.26
CA LEU A 51 13.15 -7.10 2.81
C LEU A 51 12.47 -6.48 1.60
N THR A 52 11.60 -7.23 0.91
CA THR A 52 10.88 -6.74 -0.26
C THR A 52 9.39 -6.97 -0.12
N TYR A 53 8.62 -5.91 -0.34
CA TYR A 53 7.17 -5.90 -0.29
C TYR A 53 6.66 -5.48 -1.67
N TRP A 54 5.67 -6.20 -2.19
CA TRP A 54 4.95 -5.87 -3.41
C TRP A 54 3.50 -5.64 -3.05
N MET A 55 3.01 -4.44 -3.33
CA MET A 55 1.63 -4.04 -3.10
C MET A 55 0.87 -4.05 -4.42
N TYR A 56 -0.37 -4.49 -4.34
CA TYR A 56 -1.36 -4.34 -5.39
C TYR A 56 -2.58 -3.68 -4.76
N GLU A 57 -2.94 -2.52 -5.28
CA GLU A 57 -3.92 -1.62 -4.69
C GLU A 57 -4.90 -1.19 -5.77
N GLU A 58 -6.20 -1.30 -5.51
CA GLU A 58 -7.25 -0.83 -6.41
C GLU A 58 -8.08 0.24 -5.73
N TYR A 59 -8.21 1.38 -6.42
CA TYR A 59 -9.02 2.51 -5.99
C TYR A 59 -10.20 2.71 -6.93
N LYS A 60 -11.32 3.19 -6.39
CA LYS A 60 -12.55 3.45 -7.17
C LYS A 60 -12.35 4.48 -8.29
N SER A 61 -11.44 5.43 -8.10
CA SER A 61 -11.16 6.53 -9.01
C SER A 61 -9.80 7.18 -8.71
N GLN A 62 -9.34 8.06 -9.60
CA GLN A 62 -8.15 8.89 -9.35
C GLN A 62 -8.28 9.72 -8.06
N THR A 63 -9.44 10.34 -7.81
CA THR A 63 -9.68 11.08 -6.56
C THR A 63 -9.51 10.21 -5.32
N GLY A 64 -9.87 8.93 -5.40
CA GLY A 64 -9.67 7.99 -4.30
C GLY A 64 -8.19 7.68 -4.02
N LEU A 65 -7.36 7.65 -5.06
CA LEU A 65 -5.90 7.54 -4.90
C LEU A 65 -5.31 8.85 -4.38
N ASP A 66 -5.75 10.00 -4.89
CA ASP A 66 -5.28 11.31 -4.43
C ASP A 66 -5.54 11.52 -2.93
N GLU A 67 -6.70 11.06 -2.44
CA GLU A 67 -7.02 11.03 -1.00
C GLU A 67 -6.04 10.15 -0.22
N HIS A 68 -5.77 8.92 -0.68
CA HIS A 68 -4.79 8.02 -0.07
C HIS A 68 -3.39 8.64 0.03
N GLU A 69 -2.90 9.26 -1.05
CA GLU A 69 -1.58 9.89 -1.09
C GLU A 69 -1.47 11.14 -0.20
N SER A 70 -2.61 11.75 0.14
CA SER A 70 -2.70 12.94 0.99
C SER A 70 -2.97 12.63 2.47
N SER A 71 -3.23 11.37 2.81
CA SER A 71 -3.36 10.92 4.21
C SER A 71 -1.99 10.93 4.88
N ASP A 72 -1.83 11.77 5.91
CA ASP A 72 -0.63 11.80 6.78
C ASP A 72 -0.49 10.53 7.63
#